data_AF-A0A382PHJ7-F1
#
_entry.id   AF-A0A382PHJ7-F1
#
_cell.length_a   1.000
_cell.length_b   1.000
_cell.length_c   1.000
_cell.angle_alpha   90.00
_cell.angle_beta   90.00
_cell.angle_gamma   90.00
#
_symmetry.space_group_name_H-M   'P 1'
#
loop_
_entity.id
_entity.type
_entity.pdbx_description
1 polymer ?
#
loop_
_entity_poly.entity_id
_entity_poly.type
_entity_poly.pdbx_seq_one_letter_code
_entity_poly.pdbx_strand_id
1 'polypeptide(L)'
;MIIRQLLILMLGLVAVSRASAEEVFTLDVDNDGVATVPSPLAKLSPSTYGVDEYWGQIVDFEQDVFFGSDIGQEARAGFSSTLNFVIDFYGNYGPTEWWIVGNDQSAIDQLASLYADRRQERNQLDEYDGVGDYEVTLRNIKESFGRYVGVTNAGLNGSRENGYHLLMVSEGILTGGGGQPTSLVVENPNLSMDTVAHEYTHVVQSALLFNKESFCEPDNCYRVGWGPTFFAEGSAVYYGEYIPRKLLVDGEIIVWGNLNQGLKSSMQNIMDRIQNSLANCPNFDVNEIDYSTRDSCSPY
;
A
#
# COMPACT_ATOMS: atom_id res chain seq x y z
N MET A 1 12.42 -33.11 -38.77
CA MET A 1 12.27 -33.62 -37.39
C MET A 1 13.47 -33.13 -36.60
N ILE A 2 13.44 -31.83 -36.35
CA ILE A 2 14.41 -30.99 -35.64
C ILE A 2 13.75 -30.72 -34.29
N ILE A 3 14.53 -30.56 -33.22
CA ILE A 3 14.10 -30.49 -31.80
C ILE A 3 14.04 -31.87 -31.12
N ARG A 4 15.20 -32.47 -30.91
CA ARG A 4 15.46 -33.32 -29.73
C ARG A 4 16.93 -33.41 -29.29
N GLN A 5 17.78 -32.46 -29.70
CA GLN A 5 19.21 -32.40 -29.31
C GLN A 5 19.71 -30.99 -28.96
N LEU A 6 18.83 -30.07 -28.53
CA LEU A 6 19.20 -28.70 -28.13
C LEU A 6 19.04 -28.44 -26.61
N LEU A 7 18.88 -29.49 -25.82
CA LEU A 7 19.03 -29.48 -24.36
C LEU A 7 20.33 -30.25 -24.05
N ILE A 8 21.44 -29.54 -23.84
CA ILE A 8 22.72 -29.97 -23.21
C ILE A 8 23.86 -28.96 -23.53
N LEU A 9 23.65 -27.95 -24.40
CA LEU A 9 24.70 -26.98 -24.78
C LEU A 9 24.59 -25.57 -24.15
N MET A 10 23.85 -25.41 -23.05
CA MET A 10 23.85 -24.16 -22.23
C MET A 10 24.26 -24.41 -20.77
N LEU A 11 25.01 -25.48 -20.53
CA LEU A 11 25.70 -25.76 -19.27
C LEU A 11 27.17 -25.97 -19.58
N GLY A 12 27.97 -24.91 -19.45
CA GLY A 12 29.43 -25.01 -19.41
C GLY A 12 30.17 -23.98 -20.29
N LEU A 13 31.01 -23.20 -19.61
CA LEU A 13 32.02 -22.26 -20.13
C LEU A 13 31.50 -20.89 -20.57
N VAL A 14 31.56 -19.90 -19.67
CA VAL A 14 32.73 -19.01 -19.63
C VAL A 14 33.07 -18.74 -18.16
N ALA A 15 34.28 -19.16 -17.79
CA ALA A 15 34.92 -18.82 -16.53
C ALA A 15 36.01 -17.76 -16.79
N VAL A 16 36.13 -16.84 -15.82
CA VAL A 16 37.32 -16.05 -15.46
C VAL A 16 37.69 -14.82 -16.32
N SER A 17 37.39 -13.64 -15.77
CA SER A 17 38.41 -12.60 -15.57
C SER A 17 38.21 -11.94 -14.19
N ARG A 18 39.26 -12.00 -13.36
CA ARG A 18 39.38 -11.52 -11.98
C ARG A 18 39.22 -9.99 -11.85
N ALA A 19 38.58 -9.54 -10.76
CA ALA A 19 39.09 -8.48 -9.88
C ALA A 19 38.32 -8.43 -8.54
N SER A 20 38.99 -8.88 -7.48
CA SER A 20 38.90 -8.44 -6.06
C SER A 20 37.68 -7.66 -5.57
N ALA A 21 36.83 -8.34 -4.79
CA ALA A 21 36.43 -7.87 -3.46
C ALA A 21 36.14 -9.12 -2.60
N GLU A 22 36.99 -9.39 -1.61
CA GLU A 22 36.57 -10.25 -0.49
C GLU A 22 35.51 -9.46 0.28
N GLU A 23 34.23 -9.77 0.06
CA GLU A 23 33.19 -9.33 0.99
C GLU A 23 33.37 -10.13 2.28
N VAL A 24 33.91 -9.45 3.28
CA VAL A 24 33.95 -9.94 4.65
C VAL A 24 32.50 -9.92 5.17
N PHE A 25 31.89 -11.10 5.24
CA PHE A 25 30.62 -11.28 5.96
C PHE A 25 30.89 -11.11 7.46
N THR A 26 30.54 -9.95 8.02
CA THR A 26 30.40 -9.81 9.47
C THR A 26 29.05 -10.37 9.88
N LEU A 27 29.06 -11.52 10.56
CA LEU A 27 27.92 -11.99 11.33
C LEU A 27 27.75 -11.04 12.52
N ASP A 28 26.78 -10.13 12.49
CA ASP A 28 26.33 -9.46 13.71
C ASP A 28 25.44 -10.44 14.45
N VAL A 29 25.96 -10.97 15.55
CA VAL A 29 25.19 -11.77 16.50
C VAL A 29 24.67 -10.78 17.53
N ASP A 30 23.37 -10.53 17.51
CA ASP A 30 22.70 -9.84 18.60
C ASP A 30 22.76 -10.69 19.89
N ASN A 31 22.66 -10.03 21.04
CA ASN A 31 22.91 -10.63 22.35
C ASN A 31 21.81 -11.64 22.78
N ASP A 32 20.89 -11.98 21.88
CA ASP A 32 19.82 -12.96 22.00
C ASP A 32 19.95 -14.14 21.02
N GLY A 33 20.98 -14.16 20.17
CA GLY A 33 21.37 -15.34 19.39
C GLY A 33 20.44 -15.65 18.22
N VAL A 34 19.76 -14.64 17.67
CA VAL A 34 18.93 -14.81 16.48
C VAL A 34 19.76 -14.43 15.26
N ALA A 35 20.12 -15.43 14.45
CA ALA A 35 20.73 -15.17 13.15
C ALA A 35 19.69 -14.50 12.24
N THR A 36 19.75 -13.18 12.10
CA THR A 36 19.05 -12.47 11.03
C THR A 36 19.81 -12.74 9.73
N VAL A 37 19.14 -13.37 8.77
CA VAL A 37 19.68 -13.46 7.40
C VAL A 37 19.55 -12.06 6.81
N PRO A 38 20.66 -11.36 6.47
CA PRO A 38 20.55 -10.07 5.82
C PRO A 38 19.96 -10.29 4.43
N SER A 39 18.80 -9.69 4.15
CA SER A 39 18.33 -9.51 2.78
C SER A 39 19.42 -8.82 1.96
N PRO A 40 19.61 -9.19 0.68
CA PRO A 40 20.66 -8.58 -0.16
C PRO A 40 20.40 -7.07 -0.26
N LEU A 41 21.22 -6.27 0.44
CA LEU A 41 21.33 -4.81 0.38
C LEU A 41 20.06 -4.12 -0.12
N ALA A 42 19.02 -4.15 0.71
CA ALA A 42 17.89 -3.25 0.58
C ALA A 42 18.40 -1.81 0.45
N LYS A 43 18.22 -1.19 -0.72
CA LYS A 43 18.51 0.23 -0.88
C LYS A 43 17.41 0.97 -0.13
N LEU A 44 17.77 1.72 0.91
CA LEU A 44 16.82 2.60 1.58
C LEU A 44 16.33 3.66 0.59
N SER A 45 15.08 4.10 0.76
CA SER A 45 14.54 5.21 -0.02
C SER A 45 15.45 6.44 0.13
N PRO A 46 15.71 7.21 -0.95
CA PRO A 46 16.49 8.42 -0.83
C PRO A 46 15.77 9.41 0.09
N SER A 47 16.51 10.06 0.99
CA SER A 47 15.94 11.05 1.90
C SER A 47 15.53 12.34 1.19
N THR A 48 16.08 12.60 0.00
CA THR A 48 15.78 13.78 -0.83
C THR A 48 15.76 13.41 -2.31
N TYR A 49 14.78 13.95 -3.04
CA TYR A 49 14.64 13.82 -4.49
C TYR A 49 13.68 14.88 -5.01
N GLY A 50 13.75 15.16 -6.32
CA GLY A 50 12.82 16.10 -6.96
C GLY A 50 11.38 15.56 -7.00
N VAL A 51 10.39 16.45 -6.94
CA VAL A 51 8.94 16.09 -6.94
C VAL A 51 8.57 15.15 -8.09
N ASP A 52 9.19 15.28 -9.25
CA ASP A 52 8.90 14.45 -10.42
C ASP A 52 9.98 13.38 -10.69
N GLU A 53 11.01 13.26 -9.86
CA GLU A 53 12.20 12.45 -10.13
C GLU A 53 11.88 10.96 -10.25
N TYR A 54 11.00 10.46 -9.38
CA TYR A 54 10.64 9.04 -9.33
C TYR A 54 9.17 8.78 -9.66
N TRP A 55 8.33 9.81 -9.74
CA TRP A 55 6.90 9.63 -10.01
C TRP A 55 6.65 8.79 -11.27
N GLY A 56 5.82 7.75 -11.14
CA GLY A 56 5.48 6.88 -12.26
C GLY A 56 6.51 5.78 -12.55
N GLN A 57 7.59 5.68 -11.78
CA GLN A 57 8.67 4.73 -12.03
C GLN A 57 8.60 3.54 -11.08
N ILE A 58 9.08 2.39 -11.56
CA ILE A 58 9.43 1.25 -10.72
C ILE A 58 10.82 1.53 -10.14
N VAL A 59 10.90 1.68 -8.83
CA VAL A 59 12.12 2.03 -8.10
C VAL A 59 12.79 0.79 -7.50
N ASP A 60 14.11 0.86 -7.30
CA ASP A 60 14.92 -0.25 -6.79
C ASP A 60 15.26 -0.13 -5.28
N PHE A 61 14.68 0.87 -4.62
CA PHE A 61 14.77 1.09 -3.18
C PHE A 61 13.49 0.66 -2.45
N GLU A 62 13.59 0.33 -1.16
CA GLU A 62 12.47 -0.11 -0.33
C GLU A 62 11.38 0.95 -0.17
N GLN A 63 10.14 0.50 -0.01
CA GLN A 63 9.05 1.39 0.37
C GLN A 63 9.20 1.84 1.81
N ASP A 64 8.77 3.08 2.07
CA ASP A 64 8.74 3.61 3.43
C ASP A 64 7.45 3.14 4.12
N VAL A 65 7.58 2.37 5.20
CA VAL A 65 6.43 1.90 6.00
C VAL A 65 6.64 2.28 7.46
N PHE A 66 5.72 3.07 8.00
CA PHE A 66 5.75 3.57 9.37
C PHE A 66 4.57 3.04 10.15
N PHE A 67 4.83 2.41 11.29
CA PHE A 67 3.79 1.84 12.16
C PHE A 67 3.69 2.63 13.46
N GLY A 68 2.46 2.81 13.95
CA GLY A 68 2.20 3.14 15.35
C GLY A 68 2.92 2.15 16.28
N SER A 69 3.51 2.66 17.36
CA SER A 69 4.32 1.85 18.29
C SER A 69 3.51 0.79 19.04
N ASP A 70 2.18 0.95 19.08
CA ASP A 70 1.19 0.04 19.65
C ASP A 70 0.80 -1.14 18.75
N ILE A 71 1.10 -1.08 17.44
CA ILE A 71 0.79 -2.17 16.51
C ILE A 71 1.70 -3.37 16.78
N GLY A 72 1.11 -4.55 17.01
CA GLY A 72 1.83 -5.80 17.30
C GLY A 72 2.74 -6.30 16.16
N GLN A 73 3.82 -7.01 16.50
CA GLN A 73 4.86 -7.43 15.55
C GLN A 73 4.31 -8.36 14.46
N GLU A 74 3.35 -9.21 14.79
CA GLU A 74 2.70 -10.14 13.88
C GLU A 74 1.91 -9.39 12.80
N ALA A 75 1.21 -8.32 13.18
CA ALA A 75 0.45 -7.47 12.26
C ALA A 75 1.40 -6.71 11.32
N ARG A 76 2.51 -6.18 11.86
CA ARG A 76 3.55 -5.53 11.04
C ARG A 76 4.15 -6.50 10.02
N ALA A 77 4.55 -7.69 10.45
CA ALA A 77 5.11 -8.72 9.58
C ALA A 77 4.11 -9.17 8.52
N GLY A 78 2.85 -9.36 8.89
CA GLY A 78 1.78 -9.70 7.96
C GLY A 78 1.51 -8.64 6.90
N PHE A 79 1.49 -7.37 7.32
CA PHE A 79 1.39 -6.23 6.40
C PHE A 79 2.57 -6.15 5.44
N SER A 80 3.81 -6.20 5.95
CA SER A 80 5.01 -6.15 5.12
C SER A 80 5.10 -7.32 4.14
N SER A 81 4.77 -8.54 4.57
CA SER A 81 4.68 -9.70 3.68
C SER A 81 3.65 -9.49 2.58
N THR A 82 2.47 -8.99 2.94
CA THR A 82 1.39 -8.68 1.99
C THR A 82 1.82 -7.63 0.98
N LEU A 83 2.44 -6.54 1.44
CA LEU A 83 2.93 -5.48 0.57
C LEU A 83 3.98 -6.00 -0.41
N ASN A 84 4.90 -6.86 0.04
CA ASN A 84 5.89 -7.47 -0.84
C ASN A 84 5.25 -8.32 -1.95
N PHE A 85 4.24 -9.13 -1.64
CA PHE A 85 3.50 -9.87 -2.67
C PHE A 85 2.88 -8.96 -3.74
N VAL A 86 2.33 -7.82 -3.32
CA VAL A 86 1.70 -6.85 -4.24
C VAL A 86 2.75 -6.11 -5.06
N ILE A 87 3.87 -5.75 -4.46
CA ILE A 87 5.03 -5.17 -5.15
C ILE A 87 5.61 -6.14 -6.17
N ASP A 88 5.76 -7.43 -5.84
CA ASP A 88 6.28 -8.44 -6.75
C ASP A 88 5.35 -8.63 -7.96
N PHE A 89 4.05 -8.44 -7.76
CA PHE A 89 3.06 -8.48 -8.83
C PHE A 89 3.12 -7.25 -9.77
N TYR A 90 3.11 -6.04 -9.21
CA TYR A 90 3.03 -4.80 -10.01
C TYR A 90 4.37 -4.23 -10.44
N GLY A 91 5.43 -4.53 -9.70
CA GLY A 91 6.62 -3.70 -9.59
C GLY A 91 6.47 -2.63 -8.52
N ASN A 92 7.60 -2.23 -7.93
CA ASN A 92 7.67 -1.24 -6.87
C ASN A 92 7.47 0.19 -7.41
N TYR A 93 6.24 0.59 -7.71
CA TYR A 93 5.94 1.97 -8.07
C TYR A 93 6.20 2.89 -6.88
N GLY A 94 7.05 3.90 -7.10
CA GLY A 94 7.57 4.68 -5.99
C GLY A 94 7.90 6.12 -6.35
N PRO A 95 8.22 6.92 -5.33
CA PRO A 95 8.36 6.55 -3.93
C PRO A 95 6.98 6.44 -3.25
N THR A 96 6.85 5.52 -2.30
CA THR A 96 5.57 5.27 -1.61
C THR A 96 5.81 5.27 -0.10
N GLU A 97 4.95 5.97 0.63
CA GLU A 97 4.95 6.03 2.09
C GLU A 97 3.64 5.48 2.65
N TRP A 98 3.73 4.44 3.47
CA TRP A 98 2.61 3.84 4.18
C TRP A 98 2.66 4.24 5.66
N TRP A 99 1.58 4.86 6.14
CA TRP A 99 1.44 5.28 7.53
C TRP A 99 0.33 4.48 8.19
N ILE A 100 0.73 3.51 9.02
CA ILE A 100 -0.18 2.58 9.67
C ILE A 100 -0.50 3.08 11.07
N VAL A 101 -1.75 3.52 11.24
CA VAL A 101 -2.25 4.22 12.42
C VAL A 101 -2.84 3.22 13.41
N GLY A 102 -2.26 3.17 14.59
CA GLY A 102 -2.78 2.40 15.74
C GLY A 102 -3.94 3.08 16.44
N ASN A 103 -4.28 2.57 17.62
CA ASN A 103 -5.39 3.06 18.43
C ASN A 103 -4.94 3.81 19.69
N ASP A 104 -3.69 3.65 20.11
CA ASP A 104 -3.14 4.35 21.28
C ASP A 104 -2.79 5.80 20.97
N GLN A 105 -3.26 6.73 21.81
CA GLN A 105 -3.04 8.16 21.61
C GLN A 105 -1.55 8.55 21.67
N SER A 106 -0.74 7.90 22.51
CA SER A 106 0.69 8.19 22.59
C SER A 106 1.44 7.69 21.35
N ALA A 107 1.07 6.52 20.85
CA ALA A 107 1.59 5.99 19.59
C ALA A 107 1.25 6.90 18.40
N ILE A 108 0.02 7.43 18.35
CA ILE A 108 -0.41 8.40 17.34
C ILE A 108 0.40 9.69 17.43
N ASP A 109 0.62 10.22 18.64
CA ASP A 109 1.42 11.44 18.83
C ASP A 109 2.88 11.25 18.39
N GLN A 110 3.46 10.07 18.64
CA GLN A 110 4.81 9.72 18.18
C GLN A 110 4.86 9.60 16.65
N LEU A 111 3.90 8.90 16.05
CA LEU A 111 3.82 8.73 14.60
C LEU A 111 3.61 10.07 13.88
N ALA A 112 2.77 10.95 14.43
CA ALA A 112 2.51 12.29 13.91
C ALA A 112 3.77 13.18 13.98
N SER A 113 4.55 13.06 15.05
CA SER A 113 5.83 13.78 15.18
C SER A 113 6.81 13.32 14.10
N LEU A 114 6.95 12.01 13.90
CA LEU A 114 7.77 11.44 12.84
C LEU A 114 7.33 11.92 11.44
N TYR A 115 6.02 12.02 11.20
CA TYR A 115 5.49 12.57 9.95
C TYR A 115 5.92 14.03 9.73
N ALA A 116 5.75 14.87 10.75
CA ALA A 116 6.09 16.30 10.68
C ALA A 116 7.61 16.51 10.52
N ASP A 117 8.43 15.74 11.22
CA ASP A 117 9.89 15.76 11.06
C ASP A 117 10.31 15.45 9.62
N ARG A 118 9.72 14.40 9.02
CA ARG A 118 9.98 14.06 7.62
C ARG A 118 9.53 15.15 6.65
N ARG A 119 8.39 15.81 6.92
CA ARG A 119 7.94 16.95 6.10
C ARG A 119 8.91 18.12 6.22
N GLN A 120 9.45 18.38 7.40
CA GLN A 120 10.47 19.41 7.62
C GLN A 120 11.76 19.09 6.83
N GLU A 121 12.26 17.87 6.91
CA GLU A 121 13.46 17.42 6.18
C GLU A 121 13.31 17.56 4.66
N ARG A 122 12.08 17.37 4.15
CA ARG A 122 11.76 17.46 2.72
C ARG A 122 11.33 18.86 2.26
N ASN A 123 11.29 19.85 3.15
CA ASN A 123 10.75 21.18 2.87
C ASN A 123 9.30 21.11 2.32
N GLN A 124 8.47 20.32 2.99
CA GLN A 124 7.07 20.01 2.65
C GLN A 124 6.15 20.23 3.84
N LEU A 125 6.48 21.18 4.70
CA LEU A 125 5.61 21.60 5.79
C LEU A 125 4.35 22.27 5.23
N ASP A 126 3.22 22.02 5.88
CA ASP A 126 1.97 22.71 5.60
C ASP A 126 2.17 24.23 5.75
N GLU A 127 1.65 25.00 4.80
CA GLU A 127 1.81 26.45 4.81
C GLU A 127 0.85 27.14 5.79
N TYR A 128 1.38 28.09 6.55
CA TYR A 128 0.65 29.04 7.37
C TYR A 128 1.20 30.44 7.12
N ASP A 129 0.33 31.36 6.68
CA ASP A 129 0.72 32.71 6.26
C ASP A 129 1.82 32.72 5.17
N GLY A 130 1.76 31.75 4.25
CA GLY A 130 2.70 31.60 3.14
C GLY A 130 4.09 31.06 3.52
N VAL A 131 4.24 30.52 4.73
CA VAL A 131 5.49 29.92 5.21
C VAL A 131 5.18 28.52 5.75
N GLY A 132 6.03 27.53 5.43
CA GLY A 132 5.90 26.19 6.00
C GLY A 132 6.03 26.19 7.52
N ASP A 133 5.06 25.61 8.22
CA ASP A 133 4.98 25.62 9.69
C ASP A 133 4.89 24.19 10.25
N TYR A 134 5.82 23.88 11.15
CA TYR A 134 5.95 22.55 11.77
C TYR A 134 4.75 22.22 12.67
N GLU A 135 4.29 23.18 13.49
CA GLU A 135 3.20 22.97 14.45
C GLU A 135 1.85 22.83 13.73
N VAL A 136 1.66 23.55 12.64
CA VAL A 136 0.49 23.40 11.77
C VAL A 136 0.47 22.02 11.12
N THR A 137 1.61 21.59 10.57
CA THR A 137 1.77 20.24 10.00
C THR A 137 1.46 19.16 11.03
N LEU A 138 2.06 19.27 12.23
CA LEU A 138 1.86 18.34 13.33
C LEU A 138 0.40 18.29 13.78
N ARG A 139 -0.26 19.45 13.91
CA ARG A 139 -1.68 19.52 14.28
C ARG A 139 -2.57 18.88 13.22
N ASN A 140 -2.36 19.18 11.94
CA ASN A 140 -3.16 18.67 10.83
C ASN A 140 -3.02 17.15 10.68
N ILE A 141 -1.80 16.62 10.81
CA ILE A 141 -1.58 15.17 10.71
C ILE A 141 -2.15 14.42 11.92
N LYS A 142 -2.09 15.00 13.14
CA LYS A 142 -2.76 14.42 14.31
C LYS A 142 -4.27 14.32 14.12
N GLU A 143 -4.90 15.36 13.57
CA GLU A 143 -6.32 15.31 13.23
C GLU A 143 -6.61 14.22 12.18
N SER A 144 -5.76 14.14 11.15
CA SER A 144 -5.90 13.16 10.07
C SER A 144 -5.76 11.72 10.57
N PHE A 145 -4.71 11.41 11.35
CA PHE A 145 -4.53 10.11 12.00
C PHE A 145 -5.68 9.80 12.97
N GLY A 146 -6.20 10.81 13.69
CA GLY A 146 -7.38 10.65 14.55
C GLY A 146 -8.60 10.07 13.84
N ARG A 147 -8.75 10.28 12.53
CA ARG A 147 -9.84 9.71 11.71
C ARG A 147 -9.68 8.22 11.40
N TYR A 148 -8.49 7.66 11.63
CA TYR A 148 -8.20 6.23 11.43
C TYR A 148 -8.28 5.41 12.73
N VAL A 149 -8.49 6.06 13.88
CA VAL A 149 -8.61 5.39 15.18
C VAL A 149 -9.94 4.64 15.28
N GLY A 150 -9.87 3.36 15.66
CA GLY A 150 -11.03 2.52 15.95
C GLY A 150 -11.89 2.17 14.72
N VAL A 151 -11.44 2.52 13.52
CA VAL A 151 -12.15 2.25 12.26
C VAL A 151 -11.38 1.25 11.40
N THR A 152 -12.03 0.73 10.37
CA THR A 152 -11.42 -0.07 9.31
C THR A 152 -11.39 0.79 8.05
N ASN A 153 -10.25 1.44 7.79
CA ASN A 153 -10.12 2.40 6.69
C ASN A 153 -8.71 2.41 6.13
N ALA A 154 -8.60 2.61 4.83
CA ALA A 154 -7.34 2.81 4.12
C ALA A 154 -7.58 3.81 2.98
N GLY A 155 -6.51 4.44 2.50
CA GLY A 155 -6.63 5.31 1.35
C GLY A 155 -5.31 5.87 0.83
N LEU A 156 -5.30 6.20 -0.46
CA LEU A 156 -4.31 7.07 -1.09
C LEU A 156 -4.61 8.55 -0.78
N ASN A 157 -3.84 9.14 0.13
CA ASN A 157 -4.06 10.48 0.67
C ASN A 157 -3.15 11.57 0.06
N GLY A 158 -2.15 11.20 -0.75
CA GLY A 158 -1.17 12.13 -1.32
C GLY A 158 -1.36 12.41 -2.80
N SER A 159 -0.92 13.57 -3.28
CA SER A 159 -0.96 13.95 -4.69
C SER A 159 0.44 13.96 -5.31
N ARG A 160 0.51 14.16 -6.63
CA ARG A 160 1.79 14.26 -7.34
C ARG A 160 2.68 15.40 -6.85
N GLU A 161 2.11 16.47 -6.31
CA GLU A 161 2.88 17.60 -5.79
C GLU A 161 3.78 17.22 -4.62
N ASN A 162 3.43 16.14 -3.92
CA ASN A 162 4.25 15.60 -2.84
C ASN A 162 5.52 14.91 -3.39
N GLY A 163 5.47 14.43 -4.63
CA GLY A 163 6.51 13.61 -5.24
C GLY A 163 6.61 12.18 -4.72
N TYR A 164 5.62 11.73 -3.98
CA TYR A 164 5.47 10.35 -3.50
C TYR A 164 3.99 10.01 -3.33
N HIS A 165 3.69 8.71 -3.31
CA HIS A 165 2.37 8.20 -2.99
C HIS A 165 2.22 8.08 -1.46
N LEU A 166 1.32 8.86 -0.87
CA LEU A 166 1.05 8.82 0.57
C LEU A 166 -0.16 7.94 0.85
N LEU A 167 0.01 6.91 1.67
CA LEU A 167 -1.07 6.04 2.10
C LEU A 167 -1.21 6.09 3.62
N MET A 168 -2.46 6.10 4.08
CA MET A 168 -2.80 5.96 5.49
C MET A 168 -3.71 4.74 5.65
N VAL A 169 -3.45 3.94 6.66
CA VAL A 169 -4.15 2.66 6.90
C VAL A 169 -4.39 2.53 8.40
N SER A 170 -5.60 2.16 8.80
CA SER A 170 -5.88 1.86 10.21
C SER A 170 -5.43 0.46 10.62
N GLU A 171 -5.08 0.28 11.88
CA GLU A 171 -4.74 -1.04 12.46
C GLU A 171 -5.84 -2.09 12.19
N GLY A 172 -7.12 -1.66 12.16
CA GLY A 172 -8.24 -2.55 11.88
C GLY A 172 -8.11 -3.33 10.56
N ILE A 173 -7.44 -2.77 9.55
CA ILE A 173 -7.16 -3.48 8.28
C ILE A 173 -6.20 -4.65 8.50
N LEU A 174 -5.19 -4.48 9.37
CA LEU A 174 -4.18 -5.50 9.62
C LEU A 174 -4.73 -6.64 10.50
N THR A 175 -5.71 -6.35 11.35
CA THR A 175 -6.26 -7.30 12.33
C THR A 175 -7.56 -7.98 11.88
N GLY A 176 -8.06 -7.70 10.67
CA GLY A 176 -9.32 -8.24 10.17
C GLY A 176 -10.57 -7.56 10.76
N GLY A 177 -10.43 -6.33 11.24
CA GLY A 177 -11.45 -5.48 11.83
C GLY A 177 -11.03 -4.87 13.17
N GLY A 178 -11.67 -3.77 13.56
CA GLY A 178 -11.46 -3.16 14.87
C GLY A 178 -11.80 -4.10 16.04
N GLY A 179 -10.90 -4.18 17.03
CA GLY A 179 -11.10 -4.96 18.26
C GLY A 179 -10.97 -6.49 18.10
N GLN A 180 -10.44 -6.97 16.98
CA GLN A 180 -10.20 -8.39 16.73
C GLN A 180 -9.00 -8.94 17.53
N PRO A 181 -9.01 -10.21 17.95
CA PRO A 181 -7.90 -10.81 18.69
C PRO A 181 -6.67 -11.05 17.80
N THR A 182 -5.47 -10.87 18.38
CA THR A 182 -4.17 -11.10 17.71
C THR A 182 -4.02 -12.51 17.10
N SER A 183 -4.71 -13.52 17.65
CA SER A 183 -4.69 -14.88 17.11
C SER A 183 -5.16 -14.96 15.65
N LEU A 184 -6.05 -14.05 15.21
CA LEU A 184 -6.48 -14.03 13.82
C LEU A 184 -5.35 -13.67 12.87
N VAL A 185 -4.47 -12.74 13.27
CA VAL A 185 -3.28 -12.35 12.49
C VAL A 185 -2.28 -13.50 12.40
N VAL A 186 -2.10 -14.26 13.48
CA VAL A 186 -1.22 -15.42 13.49
C VAL A 186 -1.72 -16.53 12.56
N GLU A 187 -3.03 -16.77 12.55
CA GLU A 187 -3.66 -17.79 11.71
C GLU A 187 -3.80 -17.35 10.25
N ASN A 188 -3.88 -16.03 10.01
CA ASN A 188 -4.04 -15.42 8.70
C ASN A 188 -3.05 -14.23 8.55
N PRO A 189 -1.75 -14.48 8.37
CA PRO A 189 -0.76 -13.41 8.30
C PRO A 189 -1.00 -12.44 7.14
N ASN A 190 -1.73 -12.83 6.09
CA ASN A 190 -2.09 -11.96 4.97
C ASN A 190 -3.53 -11.43 5.07
N LEU A 191 -4.02 -11.09 6.27
CA LEU A 191 -5.37 -10.54 6.49
C LEU A 191 -5.65 -9.28 5.66
N SER A 192 -4.66 -8.40 5.53
CA SER A 192 -4.77 -7.14 4.80
C SER A 192 -4.60 -7.27 3.29
N MET A 193 -4.63 -8.49 2.73
CA MET A 193 -4.28 -8.77 1.34
C MET A 193 -5.15 -8.01 0.34
N ASP A 194 -6.46 -8.07 0.49
CA ASP A 194 -7.38 -7.34 -0.38
C ASP A 194 -7.16 -5.83 -0.32
N THR A 195 -7.03 -5.28 0.89
CA THR A 195 -6.90 -3.83 1.08
C THR A 195 -5.56 -3.32 0.60
N VAL A 196 -4.45 -3.98 0.92
CA VAL A 196 -3.13 -3.56 0.45
C VAL A 196 -3.04 -3.64 -1.07
N ALA A 197 -3.59 -4.70 -1.68
CA ALA A 197 -3.68 -4.81 -3.13
C ALA A 197 -4.59 -3.74 -3.76
N HIS A 198 -5.73 -3.44 -3.12
CA HIS A 198 -6.66 -2.37 -3.51
C HIS A 198 -5.95 -1.01 -3.52
N GLU A 199 -5.34 -0.63 -2.40
CA GLU A 199 -4.65 0.65 -2.26
C GLU A 199 -3.42 0.77 -3.16
N TYR A 200 -2.66 -0.32 -3.35
CA TYR A 200 -1.55 -0.32 -4.30
C TYR A 200 -2.03 -0.20 -5.75
N THR A 201 -3.23 -0.70 -6.06
CA THR A 201 -3.84 -0.45 -7.38
C THR A 201 -4.04 1.06 -7.60
N HIS A 202 -4.47 1.80 -6.57
CA HIS A 202 -4.52 3.26 -6.64
C HIS A 202 -3.13 3.91 -6.79
N VAL A 203 -2.08 3.34 -6.17
CA VAL A 203 -0.70 3.77 -6.42
C VAL A 203 -0.36 3.63 -7.90
N VAL A 204 -0.63 2.48 -8.52
CA VAL A 204 -0.36 2.25 -9.95
C VAL A 204 -1.19 3.18 -10.84
N GLN A 205 -2.49 3.34 -10.57
CA GLN A 205 -3.35 4.30 -11.28
C GLN A 205 -2.79 5.72 -11.20
N SER A 206 -2.34 6.14 -10.00
CA SER A 206 -1.74 7.45 -9.77
C SER A 206 -0.40 7.63 -10.46
N ALA A 207 0.45 6.61 -10.42
CA ALA A 207 1.77 6.59 -11.05
C ALA A 207 1.66 6.80 -12.57
N LEU A 208 0.62 6.23 -13.19
CA LEU A 208 0.35 6.36 -14.62
C LEU A 208 -0.37 7.67 -14.99
N LEU A 209 -0.85 8.43 -14.00
CA LEU A 209 -1.45 9.74 -14.22
C LEU A 209 -0.39 10.84 -14.20
N PHE A 210 0.10 11.21 -15.38
CA PHE A 210 1.20 12.16 -15.52
C PHE A 210 0.77 13.63 -15.63
N ASN A 211 -0.12 14.07 -14.74
CA ASN A 211 -0.45 15.49 -14.55
C ASN A 211 -0.60 15.84 -13.06
N LYS A 212 -0.67 17.13 -12.76
CA LYS A 212 -0.86 17.69 -11.41
C LYS A 212 -2.23 18.36 -11.24
N GLU A 213 -3.09 18.21 -12.25
CA GLU A 213 -4.36 18.93 -12.29
C GLU A 213 -5.38 18.23 -11.40
N SER A 214 -6.04 19.04 -10.56
CA SER A 214 -7.17 18.61 -9.74
C SER A 214 -8.33 19.58 -9.89
N PHE A 215 -9.54 19.05 -9.90
CA PHE A 215 -10.77 19.82 -9.81
C PHE A 215 -11.37 19.61 -8.42
N CYS A 216 -11.55 20.70 -7.67
CA CYS A 216 -12.17 20.65 -6.35
C CYS A 216 -13.54 21.32 -6.39
N GLU A 217 -14.54 20.58 -5.95
CA GLU A 217 -15.83 21.08 -5.48
C GLU A 217 -15.73 21.35 -3.97
N PRO A 218 -16.67 22.09 -3.35
CA PRO A 218 -16.58 22.49 -1.94
C PRO A 218 -16.27 21.35 -0.95
N ASP A 219 -16.74 20.14 -1.26
CA ASP A 219 -16.63 18.97 -0.39
C ASP A 219 -15.79 17.83 -0.98
N ASN A 220 -15.31 17.94 -2.23
CA ASN A 220 -14.57 16.84 -2.87
C ASN A 220 -13.56 17.31 -3.92
N CYS A 221 -12.39 16.66 -3.99
CA CYS A 221 -11.34 16.94 -4.97
C CYS A 221 -11.06 15.71 -5.83
N TYR A 222 -11.07 15.90 -7.15
CA TYR A 222 -10.85 14.84 -8.13
C TYR A 222 -9.59 15.13 -8.95
N ARG A 223 -8.79 14.10 -9.24
CA ARG A 223 -7.62 14.23 -10.12
C ARG A 223 -8.08 14.15 -11.57
N VAL A 224 -7.65 15.10 -12.40
CA VAL A 224 -8.05 15.12 -13.82
C VAL A 224 -7.45 13.90 -14.51
N GLY A 225 -8.30 13.05 -15.07
CA GLY A 225 -7.89 11.79 -15.71
C GLY A 225 -7.89 10.55 -14.81
N TRP A 226 -8.29 10.67 -13.53
CA TRP A 226 -8.51 9.53 -12.62
C TRP A 226 -9.64 8.59 -13.09
N GLY A 227 -10.56 9.13 -13.88
CA GLY A 227 -11.80 8.46 -14.24
C GLY A 227 -12.87 8.57 -13.16
N PRO A 228 -14.09 8.08 -13.44
CA PRO A 228 -15.19 8.06 -12.47
C PRO A 228 -14.89 7.08 -11.33
N THR A 229 -15.45 7.32 -10.15
CA THR A 229 -15.28 6.51 -8.93
C THR A 229 -15.46 5.02 -9.19
N PHE A 230 -16.49 4.63 -9.94
CA PHE A 230 -16.74 3.21 -10.23
C PHE A 230 -15.62 2.52 -10.99
N PHE A 231 -14.89 3.26 -11.84
CA PHE A 231 -13.78 2.72 -12.58
C PHE A 231 -12.54 2.61 -11.69
N ALA A 232 -12.24 3.67 -10.93
CA ALA A 232 -11.08 3.71 -10.03
C ALA A 232 -11.21 2.68 -8.90
N GLU A 233 -12.28 2.73 -8.11
CA GLU A 233 -12.55 1.82 -7.00
C GLU A 233 -12.90 0.41 -7.49
N GLY A 234 -13.75 0.28 -8.51
CA GLY A 234 -14.16 -1.04 -9.00
C GLY A 234 -13.00 -1.85 -9.58
N SER A 235 -12.02 -1.20 -10.21
CA SER A 235 -10.81 -1.89 -10.64
C SER A 235 -9.89 -2.24 -9.47
N ALA A 236 -9.76 -1.37 -8.46
CA ALA A 236 -9.01 -1.67 -7.24
C ALA A 236 -9.61 -2.87 -6.47
N VAL A 237 -10.94 -2.95 -6.33
CA VAL A 237 -11.64 -4.11 -5.76
C VAL A 237 -11.35 -5.38 -6.58
N TYR A 238 -11.38 -5.29 -7.91
CA TYR A 238 -11.05 -6.43 -8.77
C TYR A 238 -9.63 -6.93 -8.53
N TYR A 239 -8.65 -6.03 -8.48
CA TYR A 239 -7.26 -6.41 -8.27
C TYR A 239 -7.01 -6.92 -6.85
N GLY A 240 -7.70 -6.38 -5.84
CA GLY A 240 -7.70 -6.90 -4.47
C GLY A 240 -8.07 -8.39 -4.38
N GLU A 241 -9.05 -8.84 -5.17
CA GLU A 241 -9.42 -10.25 -5.24
C GLU A 241 -8.57 -11.06 -6.26
N TYR A 242 -8.16 -10.44 -7.37
CA TYR A 242 -7.46 -11.14 -8.44
C TYR A 242 -6.01 -11.50 -8.07
N ILE A 243 -5.25 -10.53 -7.55
CA ILE A 243 -3.80 -10.66 -7.29
C ILE A 243 -3.48 -11.86 -6.40
N PRO A 244 -4.06 -12.00 -5.19
CA PRO A 244 -3.68 -13.11 -4.32
C PRO A 244 -4.01 -14.48 -4.92
N ARG A 245 -5.08 -14.57 -5.73
CA ARG A 245 -5.41 -15.82 -6.45
C ARG A 245 -4.45 -16.10 -7.60
N LYS A 246 -3.98 -15.06 -8.29
CA LYS A 246 -2.98 -15.20 -9.35
C LYS A 246 -1.64 -15.66 -8.78
N LEU A 247 -1.18 -15.02 -7.71
CA LEU A 247 0.06 -15.37 -7.02
C LEU A 247 0.02 -16.81 -6.46
N LEU A 248 -1.12 -17.24 -5.90
CA LEU A 248 -1.32 -18.63 -5.48
C LEU A 248 -1.15 -19.62 -6.64
N VAL A 249 -1.67 -19.29 -7.84
CA VAL A 249 -1.49 -20.11 -9.05
C VAL A 249 -0.02 -20.13 -9.51
N ASP A 250 0.73 -19.06 -9.27
CA ASP A 250 2.15 -18.96 -9.61
C ASP A 250 3.06 -19.67 -8.59
N GLY A 251 2.49 -20.18 -7.49
CA GLY A 251 3.19 -20.97 -6.48
C GLY A 251 3.53 -20.21 -5.20
N GLU A 252 3.10 -18.96 -5.07
CA GLU A 252 3.26 -18.20 -3.83
C GLU A 252 2.38 -18.76 -2.71
N ILE A 253 2.91 -18.73 -1.48
CA ILE A 253 2.19 -19.20 -0.30
C ILE A 253 1.55 -18.00 0.39
N ILE A 254 0.28 -17.74 0.05
CA ILE A 254 -0.53 -16.68 0.65
C ILE A 254 -1.53 -17.31 1.63
N VAL A 255 -1.53 -16.84 2.87
CA VAL A 255 -2.46 -17.31 3.90
C VAL A 255 -3.50 -16.22 4.18
N TRP A 256 -4.58 -16.28 3.39
CA TRP A 256 -5.72 -15.37 3.47
C TRP A 256 -7.03 -16.15 3.34
N GLY A 257 -7.90 -16.07 4.34
CA GLY A 257 -9.12 -16.88 4.43
C GLY A 257 -10.10 -16.75 3.26
N ASN A 258 -10.10 -15.64 2.53
CA ASN A 258 -10.99 -15.43 1.38
C ASN A 258 -10.57 -16.23 0.13
N LEU A 259 -9.36 -16.80 0.11
CA LEU A 259 -8.91 -17.70 -0.96
C LEU A 259 -9.72 -19.00 -1.03
N ASN A 260 -10.47 -19.34 0.02
CA ASN A 260 -11.40 -20.48 0.02
C ASN A 260 -12.56 -20.31 -0.99
N GLN A 261 -12.78 -19.09 -1.49
CA GLN A 261 -13.79 -18.79 -2.51
C GLN A 261 -13.11 -18.44 -3.84
N GLY A 262 -13.65 -18.95 -4.95
CA GLY A 262 -13.15 -18.61 -6.28
C GLY A 262 -13.48 -17.16 -6.67
N LEU A 263 -12.62 -16.54 -7.50
CA LEU A 263 -12.77 -15.14 -7.94
C LEU A 263 -14.18 -14.85 -8.47
N LYS A 264 -14.71 -15.72 -9.33
CA LYS A 264 -16.06 -15.55 -9.89
C LYS A 264 -17.12 -15.44 -8.78
N SER A 265 -17.06 -16.29 -7.77
CA SER A 265 -18.01 -16.27 -6.66
C SER A 265 -17.85 -15.04 -5.78
N SER A 266 -16.61 -14.62 -5.48
CA SER A 266 -16.36 -13.36 -4.77
C SER A 266 -16.97 -12.16 -5.51
N MET A 267 -16.70 -12.05 -6.82
CA MET A 267 -17.22 -10.94 -7.62
C MET A 267 -18.74 -10.98 -7.77
N GLN A 268 -19.33 -12.18 -7.89
CA GLN A 268 -20.79 -12.33 -7.85
C GLN A 268 -21.36 -11.86 -6.52
N ASN A 269 -20.78 -12.26 -5.39
CA ASN A 269 -21.23 -11.83 -4.06
C ASN A 269 -21.13 -10.32 -3.87
N ILE A 270 -20.06 -9.69 -4.39
CA ILE A 270 -19.93 -8.22 -4.39
C ILE A 270 -21.05 -7.62 -5.23
N MET A 271 -21.21 -8.02 -6.49
CA MET A 271 -22.27 -7.51 -7.36
C MET A 271 -23.68 -7.70 -6.79
N ASP A 272 -23.95 -8.81 -6.13
CA ASP A 272 -25.25 -9.06 -5.48
C ASP A 272 -25.48 -8.09 -4.31
N ARG A 273 -24.45 -7.77 -3.51
CA ARG A 273 -24.54 -6.74 -2.46
C ARG A 273 -24.86 -5.37 -3.06
N ILE A 274 -24.17 -5.03 -4.15
CA ILE A 274 -24.39 -3.77 -4.89
C ILE A 274 -25.84 -3.67 -5.38
N GLN A 275 -26.34 -4.71 -6.05
CA GLN A 275 -27.70 -4.72 -6.57
C GLN A 275 -28.75 -4.60 -5.46
N ASN A 276 -28.50 -5.23 -4.31
CA ASN A 276 -29.37 -5.12 -3.14
C ASN A 276 -29.37 -3.69 -2.55
N SER A 277 -28.22 -3.01 -2.50
CA SER A 277 -28.14 -1.61 -2.08
C SER A 277 -28.88 -0.68 -3.05
N LEU A 278 -28.70 -0.90 -4.36
CA LEU A 278 -29.33 -0.10 -5.41
C LEU A 278 -30.86 -0.24 -5.46
N ALA A 279 -31.43 -1.33 -4.94
CA ALA A 279 -32.89 -1.48 -4.84
C ALA A 279 -33.55 -0.35 -4.03
N ASN A 280 -32.79 0.32 -3.14
CA ASN A 280 -33.24 1.47 -2.36
C ASN A 280 -32.99 2.82 -3.05
N CYS A 281 -32.43 2.83 -4.28
CA CYS A 281 -32.03 4.02 -5.03
C CYS A 281 -32.70 4.07 -6.42
N PRO A 282 -34.02 4.35 -6.50
CA PRO A 282 -34.71 4.43 -7.78
C PRO A 282 -34.17 5.58 -8.64
N ASN A 283 -33.88 5.27 -9.92
CA ASN A 283 -33.28 6.17 -10.92
C ASN A 283 -31.77 6.45 -10.77
N PHE A 284 -31.04 5.57 -10.09
CA PHE A 284 -29.59 5.70 -9.93
C PHE A 284 -28.82 5.76 -11.26
N ASP A 285 -28.03 6.81 -11.46
CA ASP A 285 -27.02 6.89 -12.52
C ASP A 285 -25.67 6.44 -11.96
N VAL A 286 -25.01 5.50 -12.66
CA VAL A 286 -23.67 4.99 -12.30
C VAL A 286 -22.62 6.11 -12.29
N ASN A 287 -22.86 7.20 -13.02
CA ASN A 287 -21.98 8.38 -13.03
C ASN A 287 -22.12 9.23 -11.76
N GLU A 288 -23.16 9.02 -10.95
CA GLU A 288 -23.39 9.69 -9.67
C GLU A 288 -22.78 8.91 -8.48
N ILE A 289 -22.06 7.81 -8.73
CA ILE A 289 -21.28 7.13 -7.69
C ILE A 289 -20.14 8.05 -7.21
N ASP A 290 -20.21 8.43 -5.95
CA ASP A 290 -19.16 9.13 -5.24
C ASP A 290 -19.01 8.59 -3.80
N TYR A 291 -18.06 9.12 -3.04
CA TYR A 291 -17.88 8.71 -1.63
C TYR A 291 -19.04 9.15 -0.72
N SER A 292 -19.83 10.17 -1.12
CA SER A 292 -20.95 10.70 -0.32
C SER A 292 -22.19 9.80 -0.39
N THR A 293 -22.32 9.05 -1.47
CA THR A 293 -23.40 8.09 -1.70
C THR A 293 -23.06 6.70 -1.13
N ARG A 294 -21.87 6.47 -0.54
CA ARG A 294 -21.42 5.16 -0.03
C ARG A 294 -22.43 4.45 0.86
N ASP A 295 -23.05 5.19 1.78
CA ASP A 295 -23.93 4.60 2.78
C ASP A 295 -25.39 4.43 2.30
N SER A 296 -25.74 4.98 1.13
CA SER A 296 -27.11 5.00 0.60
C SER A 296 -27.25 4.26 -0.73
N CYS A 297 -26.33 4.49 -1.68
CA CYS A 297 -26.43 4.05 -3.06
C CYS A 297 -25.10 3.59 -3.69
N SER A 298 -23.95 3.80 -3.05
CA SER A 298 -22.66 3.44 -3.63
C SER A 298 -22.23 2.02 -3.22
N PRO A 299 -21.64 1.27 -4.16
CA PRO A 299 -21.19 -0.10 -3.96
C PRO A 299 -19.80 -0.27 -3.31
N TYR A 300 -19.10 0.83 -3.03
CA TYR A 300 -17.69 0.87 -2.61
C TYR A 300 -17.54 1.50 -1.24
#